data_AF-A0A523PCL5-F1
#
_entry.id   AF-A0A523PCL5-F1
#
_cell.length_a   1.000
_cell.length_b   1.000
_cell.length_c   1.000
_cell.angle_alpha   90.00
_cell.angle_beta   90.00
_cell.angle_gamma   90.00
#
_symmetry.space_group_name_H-M   'P 1'
#
loop_
_entity.id
_entity.type
_entity.pdbx_description
1 polymer ?
#
loop_
_entity_poly.entity_id
_entity_poly.type
_entity_poly.pdbx_seq_one_letter_code
_entity_poly.pdbx_strand_id
1 'polypeptide(L)' 'MTLANFRTETRAWLEENCPPGMRTPMPDEERVWGGINPVFKHPESQVWMERMVERGWTAPTWPQEYG' A
#
# COMPACT_ATOMS: atom_id res chain seq x y z
N MET A 1 4.60 -13.30 -18.24
CA MET A 1 3.85 -13.52 -16.98
C MET A 1 2.37 -13.66 -17.31
N THR A 2 1.70 -14.71 -16.86
CA THR A 2 0.25 -14.88 -17.08
C THR A 2 -0.53 -14.15 -15.98
N LEU A 3 -1.80 -13.84 -16.24
CA LEU A 3 -2.68 -13.24 -15.22
C LEU A 3 -2.82 -14.14 -13.98
N ALA A 4 -2.80 -15.46 -14.16
CA ALA A 4 -2.84 -16.41 -13.05
C ALA A 4 -1.60 -16.28 -12.16
N ASN A 5 -0.40 -16.26 -12.75
CA ASN A 5 0.84 -16.09 -11.99
C ASN A 5 0.86 -14.75 -11.26
N PHE A 6 0.44 -13.66 -11.92
CA PHE A 6 0.33 -12.35 -11.28
C PHE A 6 -0.55 -12.36 -10.04
N ARG A 7 -1.72 -12.99 -10.12
CA ARG A 7 -2.65 -13.09 -8.98
C ARG A 7 -2.05 -13.90 -7.83
N THR A 8 -1.38 -15.00 -8.13
CA THR A 8 -0.75 -15.86 -7.11
C THR A 8 0.40 -15.15 -6.41
N GLU A 9 1.32 -14.55 -7.18
CA GLU A 9 2.47 -13.81 -6.64
C GLU A 9 2.02 -12.59 -5.84
N THR A 10 1.03 -11.84 -6.35
CA THR A 10 0.45 -10.69 -5.64
C THR A 10 -0.19 -11.11 -4.32
N ARG A 11 -0.93 -12.23 -4.30
CA ARG A 11 -1.54 -12.73 -3.07
C ARG A 11 -0.47 -13.10 -2.04
N ALA A 12 0.54 -13.88 -2.42
CA ALA A 12 1.62 -14.26 -1.52
C ALA A 12 2.33 -13.01 -0.96
N TRP A 13 2.62 -12.03 -1.83
CA TRP A 13 3.23 -10.78 -1.40
C TRP A 13 2.35 -10.00 -0.42
N LEU A 14 1.05 -9.88 -0.68
CA LEU A 14 0.11 -9.22 0.24
C LEU A 14 0.03 -9.95 1.60
N GLU A 15 0.05 -11.27 1.62
CA GLU A 15 0.03 -12.06 2.85
C GLU A 15 1.25 -11.78 3.74
N GLU A 16 2.42 -11.57 3.14
CA GLU A 16 3.67 -11.28 3.86
C GLU A 16 3.83 -9.80 4.23
N ASN A 17 3.34 -8.89 3.37
CA ASN A 17 3.68 -7.47 3.43
C ASN A 17 2.53 -6.57 3.88
N CYS A 18 1.27 -7.00 3.84
CA CYS A 18 0.16 -6.18 4.34
C CYS A 18 -0.01 -6.38 5.86
N PRO A 19 0.22 -5.35 6.70
CA PRO A 19 0.07 -5.46 8.15
C PRO A 19 -1.34 -5.93 8.54
N PRO A 20 -1.50 -6.78 9.57
CA PRO A 20 -2.82 -7.30 9.96
C PRO A 20 -3.86 -6.20 10.26
N GLY A 21 -3.46 -5.11 10.92
CA GLY A 21 -4.37 -4.00 11.23
C GLY A 21 -4.87 -3.27 9.98
N MET A 22 -4.10 -3.31 8.88
CA MET A 22 -4.48 -2.69 7.59
C MET A 22 -5.40 -3.58 6.74
N ARG A 23 -5.71 -4.81 7.17
CA ARG A 23 -6.65 -5.72 6.48
C ARG A 23 -8.09 -5.56 6.96
N THR A 24 -8.38 -4.46 7.64
CA THR A 24 -9.70 -4.13 8.18
C THR A 24 -10.33 -2.99 7.38
N PRO A 25 -11.67 -2.83 7.42
CA PRO A 25 -12.30 -1.62 6.88
C PRO A 25 -11.71 -0.38 7.56
N MET A 26 -11.23 0.59 6.77
CA MET A 26 -10.62 1.81 7.29
C MET A 26 -11.70 2.79 7.77
N PRO A 27 -11.77 3.13 9.08
CA PRO A 27 -12.64 4.18 9.60
C PRO A 27 -12.20 5.54 9.08
N ASP A 28 -13.14 6.48 8.91
CA ASP A 28 -12.81 7.83 8.43
C ASP A 28 -11.84 8.58 9.34
N GLU A 29 -11.90 8.33 10.65
CA GLU A 29 -10.97 8.90 11.61
C GLU A 29 -9.53 8.41 11.42
N GLU A 30 -9.33 7.19 10.93
CA GLU A 30 -8.01 6.59 10.75
C GLU A 30 -7.46 6.79 9.34
N ARG A 31 -8.25 7.43 8.47
CA ARG A 31 -7.85 7.75 7.11
C ARG A 31 -6.62 8.65 7.12
N VAL A 32 -5.55 8.19 6.49
CA VAL A 32 -4.37 9.00 6.22
C VAL A 32 -4.69 9.95 5.07
N TRP A 33 -4.88 11.23 5.38
CA TRP A 33 -5.08 12.27 4.38
C TRP A 33 -3.76 12.64 3.72
N GLY A 34 -3.74 12.67 2.38
CA GLY A 34 -2.61 13.17 1.62
C GLY A 34 -2.38 14.66 1.86
N GLY A 35 -1.14 15.12 1.70
CA GLY A 35 -0.77 16.53 1.90
C GLY A 35 0.65 16.67 2.40
N ILE A 36 0.98 17.89 2.84
CA ILE A 36 2.28 18.21 3.46
C ILE A 36 2.18 17.78 4.93
N ASN A 37 3.02 16.83 5.35
CA ASN A 37 3.06 16.23 6.70
C ASN A 37 1.79 15.44 7.08
N PRO A 38 1.54 14.28 6.45
CA PRO A 38 0.43 13.42 6.85
C PRO A 38 0.60 12.96 8.30
N VAL A 39 -0.51 12.90 9.03
CA VAL A 39 -0.57 12.36 10.40
C VAL A 39 -1.00 10.90 10.33
N PHE A 40 -0.14 10.01 10.79
CA PHE A 40 -0.44 8.58 10.91
C PHE A 40 -0.93 8.27 12.31
N LYS A 41 -2.23 8.00 12.47
CA LYS A 41 -2.79 7.56 13.76
C LYS A 41 -2.27 6.19 14.16
N HIS A 42 -2.08 5.32 13.17
CA HIS A 42 -1.51 3.99 13.34
C HIS A 42 -0.17 3.90 12.63
N PRO A 43 0.91 3.44 13.29
CA PRO A 43 2.22 3.31 12.65
C PRO A 43 2.22 2.30 11.50
N GLU A 44 1.33 1.29 11.56
CA GLU A 44 1.16 0.31 10.49
C GLU A 44 0.70 0.95 9.17
N SER A 45 -0.05 2.05 9.21
CA SER A 45 -0.48 2.78 8.00
C SER A 45 0.70 3.41 7.27
N GLN A 46 1.69 3.91 8.02
CA GLN A 46 2.92 4.45 7.44
C GLN A 46 3.75 3.33 6.80
N VAL A 47 3.98 2.24 7.53
CA VAL A 47 4.72 1.07 7.01
C VAL A 47 4.05 0.52 5.76
N TRP A 48 2.73 0.47 5.73
CA TRP A 48 1.99 0.00 4.57
C TRP A 48 2.13 0.94 3.36
N MET A 49 2.06 2.26 3.59
CA MET A 49 2.32 3.25 2.55
C MET A 49 3.72 3.08 1.95
N GLU A 50 4.76 2.96 2.79
CA GLU A 50 6.15 2.80 2.35
C GLU A 50 6.32 1.54 1.47
N ARG A 51 5.77 0.39 1.90
CA ARG A 51 5.80 -0.86 1.11
C ARG A 51 5.10 -0.72 -0.24
N MET A 52 3.97 -0.02 -0.28
CA MET A 52 3.23 0.22 -1.53
C MET A 52 3.97 1.17 -2.48
N VAL A 53 4.71 2.15 -1.93
CA VAL A 53 5.58 3.05 -2.69
C VAL A 53 6.76 2.28 -3.28
N GLU A 54 7.48 1.50 -2.47
CA GLU A 54 8.61 0.67 -2.94
C GLU A 54 8.18 -0.33 -4.02
N ARG A 55 6.95 -0.85 -3.92
CA ARG A 55 6.38 -1.76 -4.91
C ARG A 55 5.88 -1.05 -6.17
N GLY A 56 5.73 0.28 -6.15
CA GLY A 56 5.22 1.09 -7.27
C GLY A 56 3.70 0.99 -7.47
N TRP A 57 2.95 0.65 -6.42
CA TRP A 57 1.50 0.42 -6.50
C TRP A 57 0.66 1.62 -6.11
N THR A 58 1.26 2.69 -5.59
CA THR A 58 0.56 3.94 -5.27
C THR A 58 0.16 4.72 -6.54
N ALA A 59 0.99 4.67 -7.59
CA ALA A 59 0.74 5.32 -8.88
C ALA A 59 1.23 4.44 -10.05
N PRO A 60 0.64 3.24 -10.26
CA PRO A 60 1.20 2.22 -11.17
C PRO A 60 1.17 2.61 -12.65
N THR A 61 0.48 3.69 -13.02
CA THR A 61 0.37 4.18 -14.40
C THR A 61 1.25 5.39 -14.69
N TRP A 62 1.90 5.97 -13.68
CA TRP A 62 2.76 7.13 -13.87
C TRP A 62 4.11 6.71 -14.47
N PRO A 63 4.71 7.55 -15.32
CA PRO A 63 6.09 7.31 -15.76
C PRO A 63 7.05 7.36 -14.57
N GLN A 64 8.00 6.43 -14.54
CA GLN A 64 8.98 6.29 -13.46
C GLN A 64 9.86 7.53 -13.26
N GLU A 65 10.02 8.36 -14.30
CA GLU A 65 10.74 9.64 -14.19
C GLU A 65 10.10 10.62 -13.18
N TYR A 66 8.85 10.39 -12.80
CA TYR A 66 8.11 11.19 -11.81
C TYR A 66 7.96 10.49 -10.44
N GLY A 67 8.52 9.29 -10.27
CA GLY A 67 8.40 8.49 -9.04
C GLY A 67 8.40 7.00 -9.30
#